data_AF-A0A957LC27-F1
#
_entry.id   AF-A0A957LC27-F1
#
_cell.length_a   1.000
_cell.length_b   1.000
_cell.length_c   1.000
_cell.angle_alpha   90.00
_cell.angle_beta   90.00
_cell.angle_gamma   90.00
#
_symmetry.space_group_name_H-M   'P 1'
#
loop_
_entity.id
_entity.type
_entity.pdbx_description
1 polymer ?
#
loop_
_entity_poly.entity_id
_entity_poly.type
_entity_poly.pdbx_seq_one_letter_code
_entity_poly.pdbx_strand_id
1 'polypeptide(L)' 'MAAGEGIETMLPVREALPTLPVAAATSSSHLAAILFPPTLRRLYVARDRDAAGDAAYGILTERAQAAGIELLPLMP' A
#
# COMPACT_ATOMS: atom_id res chain seq x y z
N MET A 1 6.99 -0.39 4.83
CA MET A 1 6.53 -1.35 3.80
C MET A 1 5.94 -0.57 2.65
N ALA A 2 6.01 -1.08 1.43
CA ALA A 2 5.22 -0.58 0.30
C ALA A 2 4.16 -1.61 -0.11
N ALA A 3 3.00 -1.15 -0.53
CA ALA A 3 1.95 -1.98 -1.09
C ALA A 3 1.30 -1.31 -2.30
N GLY A 4 0.77 -2.12 -3.22
CA GLY A 4 0.01 -1.61 -4.35
C GLY A 4 -0.80 -2.71 -5.02
N GLU A 5 -1.53 -2.36 -6.07
CA GLU A 5 -2.52 -3.26 -6.68
C GLU A 5 -1.85 -4.28 -7.61
N GLY A 6 -0.97 -3.85 -8.51
CA GLY A 6 -0.29 -4.70 -9.49
C GLY A 6 1.10 -5.18 -9.08
N ILE A 7 1.51 -6.36 -9.55
CA ILE A 7 2.88 -6.87 -9.37
C ILE A 7 3.87 -6.08 -10.24
N GLU A 8 3.43 -5.67 -11.41
CA GLU A 8 4.13 -4.81 -12.37
C GLU A 8 4.44 -3.43 -11.79
N THR A 9 3.61 -2.91 -10.88
CA THR A 9 3.84 -1.65 -10.16
C THR A 9 4.81 -1.85 -8.99
N MET A 10 4.72 -3.00 -8.32
CA MET A 10 5.49 -3.30 -7.11
C MET A 10 6.90 -3.84 -7.39
N LEU A 11 7.11 -4.53 -8.51
CA LEU A 11 8.40 -5.13 -8.86
C LEU A 11 9.50 -4.06 -9.04
N PRO A 12 9.28 -2.94 -9.76
CA PRO A 12 10.27 -1.86 -9.84
C PRO A 12 10.64 -1.25 -8.48
N VAL A 13 9.66 -1.11 -7.57
CA VAL A 13 9.90 -0.63 -6.20
C VAL A 13 10.81 -1.60 -5.45
N ARG A 14 10.58 -2.91 -5.61
CA ARG A 14 11.41 -3.96 -5.00
C ARG A 14 12.83 -3.98 -5.57
N GLU A 15 12.98 -3.77 -6.87
CA GLU A 15 14.30 -3.70 -7.52
C GLU A 15 15.09 -2.46 -7.08
N ALA A 16 14.43 -1.29 -7.01
CA ALA A 16 15.06 -0.05 -6.56
C ALA A 16 15.37 -0.05 -5.06
N LEU A 17 14.54 -0.71 -4.24
CA LEU A 17 14.69 -0.79 -2.78
C LEU A 17 14.62 -2.25 -2.28
N PRO A 18 15.69 -3.05 -2.46
CA PRO A 18 15.67 -4.50 -2.18
C PRO A 18 15.45 -4.86 -0.70
N THR A 19 15.68 -3.94 0.22
CA THR A 19 15.47 -4.16 1.65
C THR A 19 14.08 -3.73 2.11
N LEU A 20 13.34 -2.96 1.31
CA LEU A 20 11.98 -2.55 1.63
C LEU A 20 11.03 -3.76 1.44
N PRO A 21 10.22 -4.13 2.44
CA PRO A 21 9.15 -5.10 2.25
C PRO A 21 8.10 -4.54 1.29
N VAL A 22 7.72 -5.31 0.27
CA VAL A 22 6.76 -4.93 -0.76
C VAL A 22 5.66 -5.99 -0.88
N ALA A 23 4.41 -5.58 -1.08
CA ALA A 23 3.29 -6.48 -1.35
C ALA A 23 2.45 -5.99 -2.55
N ALA A 24 2.12 -6.91 -3.46
CA ALA A 24 1.13 -6.69 -4.50
C ALA A 24 -0.20 -7.32 -4.07
N ALA A 25 -1.25 -6.53 -3.99
CA ALA A 25 -2.55 -6.95 -3.49
C ALA A 25 -3.47 -7.54 -4.57
N THR A 26 -3.10 -7.44 -5.85
CA THR A 26 -3.83 -7.94 -7.04
C THR A 26 -5.19 -7.30 -7.32
N SER A 27 -5.66 -6.38 -6.46
CA SER A 27 -6.82 -5.48 -6.70
C SER A 27 -6.88 -4.37 -5.63
N SER A 28 -7.65 -3.30 -5.89
CA SER A 28 -7.91 -2.24 -4.90
C SER A 28 -8.65 -2.79 -3.67
N SER A 29 -9.56 -3.74 -3.84
CA SER A 29 -10.29 -4.37 -2.71
C SER A 29 -9.36 -5.14 -1.78
N HIS A 30 -8.44 -5.92 -2.33
CA HIS A 30 -7.42 -6.61 -1.52
C HIS A 30 -6.42 -5.64 -0.91
N LEU A 31 -6.07 -4.56 -1.61
CA LEU A 31 -5.20 -3.52 -1.09
C LEU A 31 -5.82 -2.87 0.15
N ALA A 32 -7.11 -2.51 0.06
CA ALA A 32 -7.91 -1.98 1.16
C ALA A 32 -7.96 -2.93 2.38
N ALA A 33 -7.84 -4.24 2.14
CA ALA A 33 -7.96 -5.30 3.14
C ALA A 33 -6.61 -5.83 3.68
N ILE A 34 -5.46 -5.28 3.24
CA ILE A 34 -4.14 -5.76 3.65
C ILE A 34 -4.01 -5.82 5.19
N LEU A 35 -3.37 -6.87 5.69
CA LEU A 35 -3.10 -7.03 7.12
C LEU A 35 -1.78 -6.33 7.47
N PHE A 36 -1.78 -5.54 8.53
CA PHE A 36 -0.59 -4.84 8.98
C PHE A 36 0.26 -5.73 9.89
N PRO A 37 1.55 -5.94 9.58
CA PRO A 37 2.47 -6.54 10.54
C PRO A 37 2.53 -5.71 11.82
N PRO A 38 2.65 -6.33 13.01
CA PRO A 38 2.61 -5.63 14.30
C PRO A 38 3.76 -4.63 14.50
N THR A 39 4.84 -4.76 13.74
CA THR A 39 6.01 -3.87 13.77
C THR A 39 5.94 -2.75 12.72
N LEU A 40 4.89 -2.72 11.90
CA LEU A 40 4.76 -1.75 10.82
C LEU A 40 4.49 -0.36 11.38
N ARG A 41 5.30 0.62 10.99
CA ARG A 41 5.13 2.04 11.35
C ARG A 41 4.77 2.94 10.17
N ARG A 42 5.21 2.56 8.96
CA ARG A 42 5.00 3.31 7.73
C ARG A 42 4.60 2.40 6.58
N LEU A 43 3.51 2.76 5.91
CA LEU A 43 3.01 2.11 4.71
C LEU A 43 2.98 3.10 3.54
N TYR A 44 3.77 2.82 2.51
CA TYR A 44 3.70 3.52 1.23
C TYR A 44 2.72 2.79 0.32
N VAL A 45 1.77 3.50 -0.28
CA VAL A 45 0.72 2.90 -1.10
C VAL A 45 0.81 3.42 -2.52
N ALA A 46 1.18 2.56 -3.48
CA ALA A 46 1.01 2.86 -4.90
C ALA A 46 -0.38 2.36 -5.31
N ARG A 47 -1.30 3.30 -5.47
CA ARG A 47 -2.67 3.07 -5.92
C ARG A 47 -2.83 3.54 -7.36
N ASP A 48 -3.79 2.96 -8.05
CA ASP A 48 -4.22 3.51 -9.33
C ASP A 48 -4.98 4.83 -9.12
N ARG A 49 -4.91 5.73 -10.12
CA ARG A 49 -5.59 7.03 -10.07
C ARG A 49 -7.01 6.92 -10.62
N ASP A 50 -7.79 6.07 -9.98
CA ASP A 50 -9.21 5.87 -10.29
C ASP A 50 -10.06 5.80 -9.01
N ALA A 51 -11.37 5.68 -9.19
CA ALA A 51 -12.31 5.66 -8.08
C ALA A 51 -12.12 4.45 -7.13
N ALA A 52 -11.63 3.32 -7.64
CA ALA A 52 -11.40 2.13 -6.84
C ALA A 52 -10.15 2.28 -5.97
N GLY A 53 -9.06 2.81 -6.55
CA GLY A 53 -7.84 3.17 -5.83
C GLY A 53 -8.07 4.28 -4.80
N ASP A 54 -8.91 5.28 -5.12
CA ASP A 54 -9.32 6.32 -4.17
C ASP A 54 -10.09 5.75 -2.97
N ALA A 55 -11.10 4.91 -3.23
CA ALA A 55 -11.86 4.26 -2.17
C ALA A 55 -11.00 3.35 -1.30
N ALA A 56 -10.12 2.54 -1.92
CA ALA A 56 -9.21 1.65 -1.23
C ALA A 56 -8.25 2.41 -0.31
N TYR A 57 -7.69 3.52 -0.80
CA TYR A 57 -6.80 4.38 -0.02
C TYR A 57 -7.51 5.04 1.16
N GLY A 58 -8.78 5.45 1.00
CA GLY A 58 -9.60 5.97 2.11
C GLY A 58 -9.77 4.94 3.23
N ILE A 59 -10.22 3.73 2.88
CA ILE A 59 -10.37 2.61 3.84
C ILE A 59 -9.03 2.30 4.52
N LEU A 60 -7.95 2.23 3.75
CA LEU A 60 -6.61 1.99 4.26
C LEU A 60 -6.16 3.08 5.24
N THR A 61 -6.48 4.34 4.94
CA THR A 61 -6.11 5.48 5.79
C THR A 61 -6.78 5.37 7.15
N GLU A 62 -8.09 5.10 7.18
CA GLU A 62 -8.84 4.90 8.44
C GLU A 62 -8.24 3.75 9.27
N ARG A 63 -7.97 2.61 8.62
CA ARG A 63 -7.38 1.44 9.28
C ARG A 63 -5.96 1.70 9.78
N ALA A 64 -5.13 2.38 9.00
CA ALA A 64 -3.76 2.71 9.36
C ALA A 64 -3.72 3.68 10.54
N GLN A 65 -4.58 4.71 10.55
CA GLN A 65 -4.71 5.64 11.67
C GLN A 65 -5.13 4.92 12.96
N ALA A 66 -6.13 4.03 12.89
CA ALA A 66 -6.54 3.22 14.03
C ALA A 66 -5.41 2.34 14.58
N ALA A 67 -4.48 1.91 13.72
CA ALA A 67 -3.30 1.12 14.08
C ALA A 67 -2.07 1.97 14.46
N GLY A 68 -2.15 3.31 14.40
CA GLY A 68 -1.00 4.21 14.63
C GLY A 68 0.08 4.13 13.55
N ILE A 69 -0.30 3.74 12.32
CA ILE A 69 0.58 3.59 11.16
C ILE A 69 0.47 4.83 10.29
N GLU A 70 1.61 5.40 9.93
CA GLU A 70 1.69 6.48 8.97
C GLU A 70 1.50 5.93 7.55
N LEU A 71 0.48 6.42 6.85
CA LEU A 71 0.17 6.01 5.49
C LEU A 71 0.52 7.13 4.51
N LEU A 72 1.30 6.79 3.48
CA LEU A 72 1.86 7.74 2.52
C LEU A 72 1.51 7.31 1.09
N PRO A 73 0.98 8.20 0.24
CA PRO A 73 0.76 7.85 -1.15
C PRO A 73 2.12 7.81 -1.87
N LEU A 74 2.35 6.75 -2.66
CA LEU A 74 3.50 6.65 -3.53
C LEU A 74 3.11 7.24 -4.90
N MET A 75 3.35 8.55 -5.06
CA MET A 75 3.12 9.27 -6.30
C MET A 75 4.44 9.38 -7.08
N PRO A 76 4.42 9.36 -8.43
CA PRO A 76 5.57 9.78 -9.22
C PRO A 76 5.96 11.23 -8.93
#